data_AF-A0A4R3JJ66-F1
#
_entry.id   AF-A0A4R3JJ66-F1
#
_cell.length_a   1.000
_cell.length_b   1.000
_cell.length_c   1.000
_cell.angle_alpha   90.00
_cell.angle_beta   90.00
_cell.angle_gamma   90.00
#
_symmetry.space_group_name_H-M   'P 1'
#
loop_
_entity.id
_entity.type
_entity.pdbx_description
1 polymer ?
#
loop_
_entity_poly.entity_id
_entity_poly.type
_entity_poly.pdbx_seq_one_letter_code
_entity_poly.pdbx_strand_id
1 'polypeptide(L)'
;MSAENRYGDLYIFVPVMKQIIRIAEGTGDNLLPEDIEEGYVDYIYYEQYELSQGFPEIDGGQVLLEEMFRNKFGCTEDAIEDVLSMAYGNFKIDYVILKGEENGNH
;
A
#
# COMPACT_ATOMS: atom_id res chain seq x y z
N MET A 1 -17.27 -1.18 -8.70
CA MET A 1 -16.72 -0.51 -7.51
C MET A 1 -17.70 0.58 -7.12
N SER A 2 -18.37 0.47 -5.98
CA SER A 2 -19.02 1.64 -5.38
C SER A 2 -17.94 2.69 -5.10
N ALA A 3 -18.32 3.98 -5.13
CA ALA A 3 -17.36 5.08 -4.92
C ALA A 3 -16.68 5.03 -3.54
N GLU A 4 -17.22 4.24 -2.59
CA GLU A 4 -16.78 4.19 -1.20
C GLU A 4 -15.53 3.32 -0.93
N ASN A 5 -15.08 2.47 -1.86
CA ASN A 5 -13.94 1.58 -1.62
C ASN A 5 -12.75 1.78 -2.57
N ARG A 6 -12.69 2.91 -3.28
CA ARG A 6 -11.60 3.19 -4.24
C ARG A 6 -10.24 3.43 -3.55
N TYR A 7 -10.29 3.96 -2.33
CA TYR A 7 -9.13 4.30 -1.50
C TYR A 7 -9.00 3.37 -0.29
N GLY A 8 -9.76 2.28 -0.25
CA GLY A 8 -9.63 1.29 0.81
C GLY A 8 -8.30 0.54 0.73
N ASP A 9 -8.02 -0.20 1.79
CA ASP A 9 -6.85 -1.09 1.86
C ASP A 9 -6.82 -2.05 0.68
N LEU A 10 -5.64 -2.15 0.07
CA LEU A 10 -5.38 -3.04 -1.05
C LEU A 10 -4.41 -4.13 -0.61
N TYR A 11 -4.68 -5.36 -1.03
CA TYR A 11 -3.78 -6.48 -0.81
C TYR A 11 -3.25 -6.98 -2.15
N ILE A 12 -1.94 -7.12 -2.27
CA ILE A 12 -1.30 -7.74 -3.44
C ILE A 12 -0.48 -8.95 -3.00
N PHE A 13 -0.45 -9.97 -3.85
CA PHE A 13 0.44 -11.12 -3.71
C PHE A 13 1.61 -10.97 -4.69
N VAL A 14 2.84 -11.13 -4.20
CA VAL A 14 4.08 -11.02 -4.97
C VAL A 14 4.71 -12.43 -5.09
N PRO A 15 4.52 -13.14 -6.21
CA PRO A 15 4.83 -14.57 -6.30
C PRO A 15 6.31 -14.91 -6.12
N VAL A 16 7.19 -14.07 -6.67
CA VAL A 16 8.65 -14.30 -6.59
C VAL A 16 9.16 -14.20 -5.15
N MET A 17 8.53 -13.37 -4.32
CA MET A 17 8.87 -13.18 -2.91
C MET A 17 8.09 -14.12 -1.98
N LYS A 18 7.01 -14.74 -2.47
CA LYS A 18 6.03 -15.51 -1.66
C LYS A 18 5.46 -14.67 -0.52
N GLN A 19 5.15 -13.41 -0.81
CA GLN A 19 4.70 -12.44 0.19
C GLN A 19 3.38 -11.79 -0.23
N ILE A 20 2.59 -11.39 0.76
CA ILE A 20 1.46 -10.49 0.58
C ILE A 20 1.88 -9.11 1.07
N ILE A 21 1.53 -8.07 0.33
CA ILE A 21 1.65 -6.68 0.79
C ILE A 21 0.26 -6.10 0.99
N ARG A 22 0.02 -5.55 2.17
CA ARG A 22 -1.11 -4.64 2.43
C ARG A 22 -0.66 -3.22 2.15
N ILE A 23 -1.46 -2.45 1.42
CA ILE A 23 -1.22 -1.05 1.05
C ILE A 23 -2.41 -0.24 1.50
N ALA A 24 -2.17 0.84 2.24
CA ALA A 24 -3.19 1.74 2.74
C ALA A 24 -2.77 3.20 2.59
N GLU A 25 -3.76 4.09 2.42
CA GLU A 25 -3.57 5.53 2.62
C GLU A 25 -3.15 5.79 4.06
N GLY A 26 -2.13 6.64 4.26
CA GLY A 26 -1.72 7.07 5.59
C GLY A 26 -2.84 7.80 6.31
N THR A 27 -2.81 7.77 7.64
CA THR A 27 -3.76 8.51 8.49
C THR A 27 -3.38 9.99 8.65
N GLY A 28 -2.23 10.40 8.07
CA GLY A 28 -1.72 11.78 8.12
C GLY A 28 -1.18 12.20 9.49
N ASP A 29 -1.02 11.27 10.43
CA ASP A 29 -0.64 11.52 11.82
C ASP A 29 0.76 11.01 12.18
N ASN A 30 1.40 10.22 11.31
CA ASN A 30 2.70 9.60 11.54
C ASN A 30 3.81 10.15 10.63
N LEU A 31 3.87 11.48 10.47
CA LEU A 31 5.00 12.19 9.89
C LEU A 31 5.86 12.80 11.00
N LEU A 32 7.18 12.71 10.87
CA LEU A 32 8.09 13.38 11.79
C LEU A 32 8.16 14.88 11.48
N PRO A 33 8.49 15.74 12.47
CA PRO A 33 8.71 17.16 12.21
C PRO A 33 9.73 17.42 11.10
N GLU A 34 10.78 16.60 11.02
CA GLU A 34 11.80 16.68 9.99
C GLU A 34 11.24 16.38 8.60
N ASP A 35 10.33 15.40 8.47
CA ASP A 35 9.66 15.09 7.20
C ASP A 35 8.81 16.29 6.72
N ILE A 36 8.12 16.95 7.66
CA ILE A 36 7.32 18.14 7.37
C ILE A 36 8.23 19.31 6.95
N GLU A 37 9.40 19.46 7.58
CA GLU A 37 10.41 20.46 7.19
C GLU A 37 10.99 20.18 5.79
N GLU A 38 11.12 18.91 5.41
CA GLU A 38 11.53 18.48 4.06
C GLU A 38 10.42 18.62 3.00
N GLY A 39 9.18 18.89 3.44
CA GLY A 39 8.04 19.18 2.56
C GLY A 39 7.09 18.00 2.35
N TYR A 40 7.25 16.89 3.08
CA TYR A 40 6.29 15.80 3.05
C TYR A 40 5.02 16.19 3.81
N VAL A 41 3.87 15.84 3.22
CA VAL A 41 2.55 16.20 3.74
C VAL A 41 1.64 14.99 3.96
N ASP A 42 2.00 13.83 3.40
CA ASP A 42 1.25 12.59 3.51
C ASP A 42 2.17 11.38 3.35
N TYR A 43 1.63 10.17 3.51
CA TYR A 43 2.36 8.93 3.27
C TYR A 43 1.45 7.78 2.84
N ILE A 44 2.03 6.79 2.16
CA ILE A 44 1.43 5.47 1.95
C ILE A 44 1.95 4.57 3.06
N TYR A 45 1.08 3.81 3.72
CA TYR A 45 1.49 2.79 4.69
C TYR A 45 1.43 1.40 4.07
N TYR A 46 2.46 0.58 4.29
CA TYR A 46 2.45 -0.81 3.82
C TYR A 46 3.04 -1.80 4.83
N GLU A 47 2.52 -3.03 4.79
CA GLU A 47 2.95 -4.17 5.62
C GLU A 47 3.19 -5.39 4.73
N GLN A 48 4.28 -6.11 4.96
CA GLN A 48 4.67 -7.31 4.22
C GLN A 48 4.49 -8.55 5.09
N TYR A 49 3.77 -9.53 4.56
CA TYR A 49 3.50 -10.80 5.22
C TYR A 49 4.09 -11.96 4.43
N GLU A 50 4.79 -12.87 5.10
CA GLU A 50 5.28 -14.09 4.47
C GLU A 50 4.16 -15.13 4.34
N LEU A 51 4.08 -15.83 3.20
CA LEU A 51 3.23 -17.01 3.04
C LEU A 51 3.82 -18.24 3.74
N SER A 52 3.93 -18.16 5.07
CA SER A 52 4.36 -19.24 5.94
C SER A 52 3.35 -19.47 7.07
N GLN A 53 3.64 -20.41 7.97
CA GLN A 53 2.72 -20.78 9.04
C GLN A 53 2.41 -19.57 9.93
N GLY A 54 1.15 -19.15 9.95
CA GLY A 54 0.68 -18.04 10.77
C GLY A 54 0.76 -16.66 10.10
N PHE A 55 1.16 -16.58 8.82
CA PHE A 55 1.23 -15.32 8.06
C PHE A 55 1.96 -14.20 8.84
N PRO A 56 3.21 -14.44 9.28
CA PRO A 56 3.92 -13.45 10.06
C PRO A 56 4.15 -12.18 9.22
N GLU A 57 3.96 -11.03 9.85
CA GLU A 57 4.51 -9.77 9.36
C GLU A 57 6.03 -9.85 9.45
N ILE A 58 6.70 -9.58 8.34
CA ILE A 58 8.16 -9.71 8.22
C ILE A 58 8.86 -8.37 8.01
N ASP A 59 8.14 -7.37 7.50
CA ASP A 59 8.65 -6.04 7.21
C ASP A 59 7.47 -5.09 6.92
N GLY A 60 7.73 -3.79 6.85
CA GLY A 60 6.73 -2.77 6.58
C GLY A 60 7.36 -1.38 6.53
N GLY A 61 6.58 -0.39 6.13
CA GLY A 61 7.11 0.96 6.04
C GLY A 61 6.12 2.00 5.56
N GLN A 62 6.68 3.18 5.32
CA GLN A 62 5.96 4.33 4.82
C GLN A 62 6.63 4.84 3.54
N VAL A 63 5.83 5.15 2.52
CA VAL A 63 6.29 5.91 1.36
C VAL A 63 5.85 7.35 1.57
N LEU A 64 6.79 8.26 1.86
CA LEU A 64 6.49 9.68 2.10
C LEU A 64 6.08 10.38 0.79
N LEU A 65 5.13 11.32 0.89
CA LEU A 65 4.55 12.05 -0.24
C LEU A 65 4.62 13.56 0.00
N GLU A 66 5.06 14.31 -1.02
CA GLU A 66 5.10 15.79 -1.02
C GLU A 66 3.73 16.42 -1.34
N GLU A 67 2.74 15.61 -1.70
CA GLU A 67 1.35 16.03 -1.90
C GLU A 67 0.39 15.00 -1.28
N MET A 68 -0.85 15.42 -1.01
CA MET A 68 -1.87 14.53 -0.44
C MET A 68 -2.11 13.31 -1.33
N PHE A 69 -2.25 12.13 -0.74
CA PHE A 69 -2.44 10.85 -1.44
C PHE A 69 -3.53 10.92 -2.50
N ARG A 70 -4.70 11.48 -2.16
CA ARG A 70 -5.87 11.61 -3.05
C ARG A 70 -5.74 12.68 -4.13
N ASN A 71 -4.73 13.54 -4.06
CA ASN A 71 -4.37 14.45 -5.15
C ASN A 71 -3.44 13.77 -6.14
N LYS A 72 -2.50 12.95 -5.65
CA LYS A 72 -1.53 12.21 -6.47
C LYS A 72 -2.15 11.00 -7.17
N PHE A 73 -2.97 10.22 -6.47
CA PHE A 73 -3.49 8.94 -6.92
C PHE A 73 -4.99 8.97 -7.17
N GLY A 74 -5.43 8.32 -8.25
CA GLY A 74 -6.85 8.15 -8.54
C GLY A 74 -7.49 7.08 -7.68
N CYS A 75 -6.73 6.08 -7.22
CA CYS A 75 -7.12 4.97 -6.35
C CYS A 75 -5.91 4.31 -5.65
N THR A 76 -6.13 3.42 -4.68
CA THR A 76 -5.03 2.69 -4.00
C THR A 76 -4.20 1.83 -4.94
N GLU A 77 -4.78 1.35 -6.05
CA GLU A 77 -4.05 0.55 -7.05
C GLU A 77 -2.95 1.36 -7.75
N ASP A 78 -3.10 2.68 -7.87
CA ASP A 78 -2.10 3.54 -8.50
C ASP A 78 -0.81 3.67 -7.65
N ALA A 79 -0.90 3.33 -6.36
CA ALA A 79 0.23 3.39 -5.42
C ALA A 79 1.09 2.12 -5.40
N ILE A 80 0.71 1.06 -6.13
CA ILE A 80 1.41 -0.24 -6.08
C ILE A 80 2.87 -0.12 -6.49
N GLU A 81 3.18 0.62 -7.56
CA GLU A 81 4.55 0.74 -8.07
C GLU A 81 5.48 1.44 -7.07
N ASP A 82 4.98 2.50 -6.41
CA ASP A 82 5.71 3.22 -5.38
C ASP A 82 6.02 2.30 -4.17
N VAL A 83 5.06 1.48 -3.76
CA VAL A 83 5.26 0.51 -2.67
C VAL A 83 6.22 -0.61 -3.06
N LEU A 84 6.12 -1.17 -4.27
CA LEU A 84 7.05 -2.21 -4.74
C LEU A 84 8.49 -1.67 -4.85
N SER A 85 8.64 -0.43 -5.31
CA SER A 85 9.93 0.24 -5.34
C SER A 85 10.51 0.41 -3.93
N MET A 86 9.69 0.76 -2.95
CA MET A 86 10.14 0.91 -1.56
C MET A 86 10.48 -0.44 -0.91
N ALA A 87 9.57 -1.41 -1.00
CA ALA A 87 9.71 -2.71 -0.36
C ALA A 87 10.86 -3.54 -0.93
N TYR A 88 11.12 -3.45 -2.25
CA TYR A 88 12.05 -4.35 -2.94
C TYR A 88 13.13 -3.65 -3.76
N GLY A 89 13.15 -2.32 -3.82
CA GLY A 89 14.04 -1.57 -4.70
C GLY A 89 13.73 -1.74 -6.19
N ASN A 90 12.56 -2.28 -6.55
CA ASN A 90 12.16 -2.54 -7.94
C ASN A 90 10.63 -2.50 -8.10
N PHE A 91 10.15 -1.57 -8.93
CA PHE A 91 8.73 -1.44 -9.26
C PHE A 91 8.25 -2.43 -10.34
N LYS A 92 9.17 -3.07 -11.08
CA LYS A 92 8.85 -4.06 -12.13
C LYS A 92 8.88 -5.48 -11.59
N ILE A 93 8.02 -5.74 -10.62
CA ILE A 93 7.84 -7.08 -10.04
C ILE A 93 6.40 -7.51 -10.34
N ASP A 94 6.24 -8.75 -10.79
CA ASP A 94 4.91 -9.31 -11.03
C ASP A 94 4.13 -9.43 -9.73
N TYR A 95 2.86 -9.04 -9.76
CA TYR A 95 1.96 -9.11 -8.62
C TYR A 95 0.55 -9.52 -9.05
N VAL A 96 -0.24 -9.98 -8.09
CA VAL A 96 -1.66 -10.30 -8.24
C VAL A 96 -2.44 -9.52 -7.20
N ILE A 97 -3.41 -8.71 -7.63
CA ILE A 97 -4.31 -8.01 -6.71
C ILE A 97 -5.29 -9.02 -6.10
N LEU A 98 -5.37 -9.05 -4.77
CA LEU A 98 -6.29 -9.89 -4.03
C LEU A 98 -7.57 -9.11 -3.74
N LYS A 99 -8.65 -9.45 -4.45
CA LYS A 99 -9.98 -8.88 -4.21
C LYS A 99 -10.87 -9.92 -3.57
N GLY A 100 -11.52 -9.57 -2.46
CA GLY A 100 -12.61 -10.38 -1.91
C GLY A 100 -13.83 -10.33 -2.84
N GLU A 101 -14.64 -11.38 -2.86
CA GLU A 101 -15.98 -11.28 -3.45
C GLU A 101 -16.80 -10.30 -2.59
N GLU A 102 -17.23 -9.19 -3.17
CA GLU A 102 -18.33 -8.41 -2.60
C GLU A 102 -19.56 -9.33 -2.68
N ASN A 103 -19.99 -9.88 -1.55
CA ASN A 103 -21.24 -10.65 -1.49
C ASN A 103 -22.36 -9.77 -2.04
N GLY A 104 -22.72 -9.98 -3.32
CA GLY A 104 -23.87 -9.37 -3.93
C GLY A 104 -25.09 -9.88 -3.18
N ASN A 105 -25.68 -9.04 -2.32
CA ASN A 105 -26.96 -9.30 -1.70
C ASN A 105 -27.96 -9.71 -2.80
N HIS A 106 -28.28 -11.01 -2.86
CA HIS A 106 -29.41 -11.54 -3.62
C HIS A 106 -30.67 -11.48 -2.75
#